data_AF-A0A258F0Y0-F1
#
_entry.id   AF-A0A258F0Y0-F1
#
_cell.length_a   1.000
_cell.length_b   1.000
_cell.length_c   1.000
_cell.angle_alpha   90.00
_cell.angle_beta   90.00
_cell.angle_gamma   90.00
#
_symmetry.space_group_name_H-M   'P 1'
#
loop_
_entity.id
_entity.type
_entity.pdbx_description
1 polymer ?
#
loop_
_entity_poly.entity_id
_entity_poly.type
_entity_poly.pdbx_seq_one_letter_code
_entity_poly.pdbx_strand_id
1 'polypeptide(L)'
;MPKPPPTPIETCLAPIAKLALKQPEIEALVFWGSPDGWPDTPSEALESEEITFYAEGLMEDGFHLAWTIVALAEMPSQPDHIRLQVWQDAAPPPPLPAGWVAVATGRWTALDG
;
A
#
# COMPACT_ATOMS: atom_id res chain seq x y z
N MET A 1 14.97 -2.57 -28.24
CA MET A 1 15.74 -2.46 -26.97
C MET A 1 15.03 -3.32 -25.93
N PRO A 2 15.73 -4.15 -25.13
CA PRO A 2 15.11 -4.87 -24.02
C PRO A 2 14.63 -3.88 -22.95
N LYS A 3 13.51 -4.19 -22.28
CA LYS A 3 13.04 -3.41 -21.13
C LYS A 3 14.11 -3.51 -20.01
N PRO A 4 14.51 -2.40 -19.37
CA PRO A 4 15.39 -2.46 -18.20
C PRO A 4 14.77 -3.34 -17.10
N PRO A 5 15.60 -3.94 -16.23
CA PRO A 5 15.11 -4.67 -15.07
C PRO A 5 14.32 -3.73 -14.14
N PRO A 6 13.33 -4.25 -13.40
CA PRO A 6 12.54 -3.41 -12.50
C PRO A 6 13.40 -2.85 -11.35
N THR A 7 13.09 -1.63 -10.92
CA THR A 7 13.69 -1.01 -9.73
C THR A 7 13.24 -1.74 -8.45
N PRO A 8 13.92 -1.53 -7.31
CA PRO A 8 13.44 -2.04 -6.03
C PRO A 8 12.04 -1.55 -5.66
N ILE A 9 11.69 -0.30 -5.99
CA ILE A 9 10.35 0.26 -5.75
C ILE A 9 9.32 -0.45 -6.63
N GLU A 10 9.58 -0.57 -7.94
CA GLU A 10 8.72 -1.31 -8.87
C GLU A 10 8.53 -2.77 -8.43
N THR A 11 9.58 -3.39 -7.89
CA THR A 11 9.52 -4.76 -7.36
C THR A 11 8.65 -4.84 -6.11
N CYS A 12 8.74 -3.84 -5.21
CA CYS A 12 7.90 -3.74 -4.02
C CYS A 12 6.42 -3.56 -4.38
N LEU A 13 6.11 -2.75 -5.39
CA LEU A 13 4.74 -2.42 -5.80
C LEU A 13 4.16 -3.40 -6.83
N ALA A 14 4.94 -4.34 -7.36
CA ALA A 14 4.50 -5.28 -8.40
C ALA A 14 3.19 -6.04 -8.07
N PRO A 15 2.93 -6.50 -6.82
CA PRO A 15 1.66 -7.15 -6.48
C PRO A 15 0.45 -6.21 -6.63
N ILE A 16 0.60 -4.94 -6.23
CA ILE A 16 -0.43 -3.92 -6.36
C ILE A 16 -0.66 -3.58 -7.83
N ALA A 17 0.41 -3.33 -8.57
CA ALA A 17 0.34 -3.05 -10.01
C ALA A 17 -0.41 -4.16 -10.76
N LYS A 18 -0.10 -5.42 -10.43
CA LYS A 18 -0.77 -6.59 -11.02
C LYS A 18 -2.25 -6.68 -10.63
N LEU A 19 -2.62 -6.25 -9.43
CA LEU A 19 -4.01 -6.25 -8.98
C LEU A 19 -4.81 -5.15 -9.68
N ALA A 20 -4.32 -3.91 -9.69
CA ALA A 20 -4.94 -2.77 -10.36
C ALA A 20 -5.22 -3.06 -11.84
N LEU A 21 -4.27 -3.68 -12.55
CA LEU A 21 -4.46 -4.10 -13.94
C LEU A 21 -5.58 -5.14 -14.14
N LYS A 22 -5.87 -5.95 -13.13
CA LYS A 22 -6.90 -7.02 -13.18
C LYS A 22 -8.26 -6.56 -12.67
N GLN A 23 -8.28 -5.57 -11.80
CA GLN A 23 -9.46 -5.07 -11.12
C GLN A 23 -9.46 -3.54 -11.21
N PRO A 24 -9.97 -2.95 -12.30
CA PRO A 24 -9.97 -1.50 -12.49
C PRO A 24 -10.74 -0.73 -11.40
N GLU A 25 -11.67 -1.39 -10.73
CA GLU A 25 -12.48 -0.84 -9.63
C GLU A 25 -11.79 -0.98 -8.25
N ILE A 26 -10.57 -1.54 -8.17
CA ILE A 26 -9.88 -1.65 -6.88
C ILE A 26 -9.40 -0.28 -6.43
N GLU A 27 -9.78 0.10 -5.21
CA GLU A 27 -9.34 1.35 -4.59
C GLU A 27 -8.21 1.08 -3.57
N ALA A 28 -7.36 2.09 -3.38
CA ALA A 28 -6.44 2.14 -2.25
C ALA A 28 -6.83 3.22 -1.24
N LEU A 29 -6.88 2.86 0.03
CA LEU A 29 -7.17 3.75 1.16
C LEU A 29 -5.86 4.17 1.83
N VAL A 30 -5.60 5.47 1.91
CA VAL A 30 -4.34 6.02 2.43
C VAL A 30 -4.47 6.45 3.89
N PHE A 31 -3.58 5.98 4.74
CA PHE A 31 -3.49 6.29 6.16
C PHE A 31 -2.12 6.89 6.46
N TRP A 32 -2.11 8.02 7.18
CA TRP A 32 -0.88 8.69 7.61
C TRP A 32 -0.61 8.42 9.08
N GLY A 33 0.52 7.78 9.37
CA GLY A 33 1.02 7.62 10.72
C GLY A 33 1.63 8.92 11.22
N SER A 34 1.37 9.25 12.49
CA SER A 34 1.93 10.40 13.18
C SER A 34 2.50 9.98 14.54
N PRO A 35 3.27 10.85 15.22
CA PRO A 35 3.70 10.60 16.60
C PRO A 35 2.54 10.37 17.57
N ASP A 36 1.35 10.92 17.28
CA ASP A 36 0.13 10.74 18.08
C ASP A 36 -0.58 9.41 17.80
N GLY A 37 -0.10 8.64 16.82
CA GLY A 37 -0.62 7.33 16.44
C GLY A 37 -1.17 7.28 15.03
N TRP A 38 -1.94 6.22 14.78
CA TRP A 38 -2.55 5.92 13.48
C TRP A 38 -4.04 6.22 13.49
N PRO A 39 -4.57 6.90 12.46
CA PRO A 39 -6.01 7.18 12.37
C PRO A 39 -6.80 5.92 11.97
N ASP A 40 -8.05 5.85 12.42
CA ASP A 40 -8.99 4.77 12.05
C ASP A 40 -9.58 4.96 10.65
N THR A 41 -9.59 6.19 10.14
CA THR A 41 -10.17 6.57 8.84
C THR A 41 -9.07 6.95 7.84
N PRO A 42 -9.24 6.62 6.54
CA PRO A 42 -8.30 7.05 5.53
C PRO A 42 -8.40 8.57 5.32
N SER A 43 -7.28 9.15 4.90
CA SER A 43 -7.19 10.54 4.45
C SER A 43 -7.75 10.73 3.04
N GLU A 44 -7.52 9.76 2.16
CA GLU A 44 -7.99 9.75 0.77
C GLU A 44 -8.15 8.31 0.26
N ALA A 45 -8.93 8.17 -0.80
CA ALA A 45 -9.06 6.96 -1.59
C ALA A 45 -8.49 7.24 -2.99
N LEU A 46 -7.69 6.30 -3.50
CA LEU A 46 -7.05 6.38 -4.80
C LEU A 46 -7.70 5.37 -5.74
N GLU A 47 -7.94 5.81 -6.97
CA GLU A 47 -8.39 4.93 -8.05
C GLU A 47 -7.26 4.00 -8.49
N SER A 48 -7.61 2.86 -9.09
CA SER A 48 -6.64 1.81 -9.46
C SER A 48 -5.46 2.32 -10.30
N GLU A 49 -5.69 3.32 -11.16
CA GLU A 49 -4.68 3.92 -12.03
C GLU A 49 -3.68 4.85 -11.30
N GLU A 50 -4.04 5.32 -10.10
CA GLU A 50 -3.24 6.26 -9.31
C GLU A 50 -2.35 5.55 -8.28
N ILE A 51 -2.76 4.36 -7.82
CA ILE A 51 -2.19 3.68 -6.64
C ILE A 51 -0.67 3.55 -6.72
N THR A 52 -0.15 3.02 -7.83
CA THR A 52 1.29 2.76 -7.95
C THR A 52 2.09 4.04 -8.11
N PHE A 53 1.56 5.01 -8.85
CA PHE A 53 2.22 6.30 -9.07
C PHE A 53 2.33 7.09 -7.75
N TYR A 54 1.24 7.13 -6.99
CA TYR A 54 1.21 7.77 -5.67
C TYR A 54 2.19 7.11 -4.70
N ALA A 55 2.15 5.77 -4.59
CA ALA A 55 3.02 5.03 -3.68
C ALA A 55 4.50 5.16 -4.06
N GLU A 56 4.83 5.12 -5.36
CA GLU A 56 6.19 5.29 -5.86
C GLU A 56 6.74 6.67 -5.51
N GLY A 57 6.00 7.75 -5.77
CA GLY A 57 6.43 9.11 -5.44
C GLY A 57 6.75 9.28 -3.95
N LEU A 58 5.91 8.74 -3.06
CA LEU A 58 6.17 8.76 -1.62
C LEU A 58 7.44 7.99 -1.23
N MET A 59 7.66 6.82 -1.85
CA MET A 59 8.85 6.01 -1.59
C MET A 59 10.13 6.68 -2.08
N GLU A 60 10.07 7.40 -3.20
CA GLU A 60 11.16 8.22 -3.75
C GLU A 60 11.45 9.45 -2.88
N ASP A 61 10.41 10.07 -2.31
CA ASP A 61 10.51 11.21 -1.38
C ASP A 61 11.01 10.80 0.03
N GLY A 62 11.28 9.51 0.25
CA GLY A 62 11.86 9.00 1.48
C GLY A 62 10.85 8.65 2.58
N PHE A 63 9.57 8.51 2.24
CA PHE A 63 8.58 7.97 3.18
C PHE A 63 8.70 6.45 3.30
N HIS A 64 8.42 5.95 4.50
CA HIS A 64 8.15 4.54 4.69
C HIS A 64 6.72 4.22 4.28
N LEU A 65 6.53 3.02 3.71
CA LEU A 65 5.24 2.54 3.26
C LEU A 65 5.04 1.10 3.68
N ALA A 66 3.89 0.77 4.24
CA ALA A 66 3.40 -0.59 4.31
C ALA A 66 2.11 -0.66 3.50
N TRP A 67 2.00 -1.67 2.65
CA TRP A 67 0.81 -1.90 1.89
C TRP A 67 0.24 -3.28 2.20
N THR A 68 -1.08 -3.37 2.22
CA THR A 68 -1.80 -4.62 2.39
C THR A 68 -2.95 -4.71 1.40
N ILE A 69 -2.98 -5.77 0.60
CA ILE A 69 -4.18 -6.13 -0.16
C ILE A 69 -5.13 -6.82 0.82
N VAL A 70 -6.27 -6.20 1.07
CA VAL A 70 -7.25 -6.63 2.06
C VAL A 70 -8.36 -7.40 1.36
N ALA A 71 -8.85 -8.45 2.02
CA ALA A 71 -10.14 -9.08 1.72
C ALA A 71 -10.98 -9.17 2.99
N LEU A 72 -12.29 -9.29 2.83
CA LEU A 72 -13.19 -9.63 3.93
C LEU A 72 -12.92 -11.07 4.39
N ALA A 73 -12.98 -11.32 5.70
CA ALA A 73 -12.70 -12.65 6.26
C ALA A 73 -13.67 -13.73 5.74
N GLU A 74 -14.90 -13.36 5.44
CA GLU A 74 -15.91 -14.22 4.82
C GLU A 74 -15.70 -14.48 3.33
N MET A 75 -14.90 -13.64 2.64
CA MET A 75 -14.59 -13.76 1.21
C MET A 75 -13.08 -13.60 0.94
N PRO A 76 -12.23 -14.46 1.53
CA PRO A 76 -10.78 -14.26 1.57
C PRO A 76 -10.09 -14.35 0.21
N SER A 77 -10.76 -14.88 -0.81
CA SER A 77 -10.24 -14.98 -2.18
C SER A 77 -10.56 -13.76 -3.05
N GLN A 78 -11.35 -12.80 -2.55
CA GLN A 78 -11.74 -11.60 -3.27
C GLN A 78 -11.10 -10.38 -2.61
N PRO A 79 -10.09 -9.76 -3.25
CA PRO A 79 -9.60 -8.45 -2.83
C PRO A 79 -10.75 -7.45 -2.76
N ASP A 80 -10.81 -6.72 -1.66
CA ASP A 80 -11.81 -5.71 -1.35
C ASP A 80 -11.24 -4.30 -1.58
N HIS A 81 -10.11 -3.99 -0.94
CA HIS A 81 -9.36 -2.75 -1.15
C HIS A 81 -7.88 -2.95 -0.82
N ILE A 82 -7.06 -1.93 -1.07
CA ILE A 82 -5.67 -1.87 -0.65
C ILE A 82 -5.54 -0.85 0.48
N ARG A 83 -4.83 -1.18 1.56
CA ARG A 83 -4.45 -0.19 2.58
C ARG A 83 -3.02 0.27 2.32
N LEU A 84 -2.83 1.57 2.14
CA LEU A 84 -1.52 2.22 2.08
C LEU A 84 -1.29 2.96 3.40
N GLN A 85 -0.30 2.51 4.17
CA GLN A 85 0.05 3.06 5.47
C GLN A 85 1.40 3.74 5.36
N VAL A 86 1.41 5.06 5.42
CA VAL A 86 2.58 5.91 5.15
C VAL A 86 3.06 6.57 6.44
N TRP A 87 4.37 6.60 6.67
CA TRP A 87 4.95 7.32 7.81
C TRP A 87 6.39 7.76 7.54
N GLN A 88 6.87 8.73 8.33
CA GLN A 88 8.27 9.15 8.37
C GLN A 88 8.81 8.98 9.79
N ASP A 89 8.26 9.72 10.76
CA ASP A 89 8.71 9.72 12.17
C ASP A 89 7.73 9.02 13.14
N ALA A 90 6.87 8.14 12.63
CA ALA A 90 5.89 7.41 13.45
C ALA A 90 6.32 5.96 13.72
N ALA A 91 5.69 5.34 14.72
CA ALA A 91 5.78 3.89 14.89
C ALA A 91 5.20 3.17 13.66
N PRO A 92 5.73 1.97 13.32
CA PRO A 92 5.17 1.15 12.24
C PRO A 92 3.65 0.93 12.41
N PRO A 93 2.93 0.71 11.30
CA PRO A 93 1.49 0.58 11.33
C PRO A 93 0.99 -0.57 12.22
N PRO A 94 -0.20 -0.41 12.84
CA PRO A 94 -0.84 -1.47 13.61
C PRO A 94 -1.24 -2.64 12.71
N PRO A 95 -1.48 -3.83 13.29
CA PRO A 95 -2.02 -4.97 12.55
C PRO A 95 -3.41 -4.66 11.98
N LEU A 96 -3.83 -5.45 10.99
CA LEU A 96 -5.18 -5.33 10.41
C LEU A 96 -6.27 -5.51 11.48
N PRO A 97 -7.34 -4.69 11.44
CA PRO A 97 -8.55 -4.91 12.24
C PRO A 97 -9.19 -6.29 12.03
N ALA A 98 -9.94 -6.74 13.03
CA ALA A 98 -10.73 -7.97 12.93
C ALA A 98 -11.79 -7.88 11.83
N GLY A 99 -12.11 -9.02 11.20
CA GLY A 99 -13.03 -9.09 10.06
C GLY A 99 -12.35 -8.92 8.69
N TRP A 100 -11.07 -8.53 8.68
CA TRP A 100 -10.25 -8.45 7.48
C TRP A 100 -9.11 -9.45 7.50
N VAL A 101 -8.69 -9.87 6.31
CA VAL A 101 -7.53 -10.74 6.10
C VAL A 101 -6.57 -10.13 5.09
N ALA A 102 -5.29 -10.35 5.30
CA ALA A 102 -4.26 -9.96 4.34
C ALA A 102 -4.15 -11.01 3.24
N VAL A 103 -4.44 -10.61 2.00
CA VAL A 103 -4.20 -11.43 0.80
C VAL A 103 -2.72 -11.41 0.44
N ALA A 104 -2.11 -10.23 0.53
CA ALA A 104 -0.69 -10.01 0.35
C ALA A 104 -0.27 -8.73 1.08
N THR A 105 1.00 -8.67 1.48
CA THR A 105 1.59 -7.50 2.14
C THR A 105 2.95 -7.20 1.55
N GLY A 106 3.37 -5.95 1.72
CA GLY A 106 4.74 -5.55 1.48
C GLY A 106 5.06 -4.29 2.25
N ARG A 107 6.36 -4.01 2.33
CA ARG A 107 6.89 -2.91 3.11
C ARG A 107 8.12 -2.31 2.43
N TRP A 108 8.15 -0.99 2.42
CA TRP A 108 9.29 -0.18 2.07
C TRP A 108 9.72 0.61 3.30
N THR A 109 10.99 0.48 3.65
CA THR A 109 11.62 1.34 4.65
C THR A 109 12.66 2.16 3.90
N ALA A 110 12.39 3.45 3.72
CA ALA A 110 13.40 4.40 3.27
C ALA A 110 14.71 4.21 4.04
N LEU A 111 15.83 4.22 3.33
CA LEU A 111 17.15 4.12 3.93
C LEU A 111 17.43 5.45 4.65
N ASP A 112 17.94 5.37 5.89
CA ASP A 112 18.52 6.54 6.55
C ASP A 112 19.64 7.07 5.65
N GLY A 113 19.49 8.30 5.15
CA GLY A 113 20.50 8.99 4.33
C GLY A 113 21.74 9.37 5.12
#